data_AF-A0A949Q6R9-F1
#
_entry.id   AF-A0A949Q6R9-F1
#
_cell.length_a   1.000
_cell.length_b   1.000
_cell.length_c   1.000
_cell.angle_alpha   90.00
_cell.angle_beta   90.00
_cell.angle_gamma   90.00
#
_symmetry.space_group_name_H-M   'P 1'
#
loop_
_entity.id
_entity.type
_entity.pdbx_description
1 polymer ?
#
loop_
_entity_poly.entity_id
_entity_poly.type
_entity_poly.pdbx_seq_one_letter_code
_entity_poly.pdbx_strand_id
1 'polypeptide(L)'
;LEVLQLLPNVPQEMLQTVQDVDTPGMLADLVAGYVDIKPSEKQELLEEIDLRKRLDRVIAMLVHRIEVLNLSRDIDQRTKASIGQ
;
A
#
# COMPACT_ATOMS: atom_id res chain seq x y z
N LEU A 1 1.52 -4.50 8.31
CA LEU A 1 0.73 -3.47 9.05
C LEU A 1 1.30 -2.08 8.89
N GLU A 2 2.62 -1.90 8.95
CA GLU A 2 3.30 -0.61 8.78
C GLU A 2 2.85 0.17 7.52
N VAL A 3 2.73 -0.49 6.36
CA VAL A 3 2.25 0.16 5.12
C VAL A 3 0.87 0.83 5.29
N LEU A 4 -0.07 0.15 5.96
CA LEU A 4 -1.44 0.64 6.15
C LEU A 4 -1.49 1.85 7.09
N GLN A 5 -0.55 1.96 8.02
CA GLN A 5 -0.41 3.13 8.90
C GLN A 5 0.23 4.33 8.18
N LEU A 6 0.93 4.08 7.06
CA LEU A 6 1.60 5.11 6.28
C LEU A 6 0.71 5.63 5.14
N LEU A 7 -0.26 4.83 4.66
CA LEU A 7 -1.20 5.24 3.63
C LEU A 7 -2.14 6.36 4.11
N PRO A 8 -2.33 7.44 3.33
CA PRO A 8 -3.28 8.48 3.69
C PRO A 8 -4.71 7.92 3.64
N ASN A 9 -5.50 8.20 4.68
CA ASN A 9 -6.93 7.92 4.76
C ASN A 9 -7.35 6.43 4.87
N VAL A 10 -6.53 5.56 5.47
CA VAL A 10 -6.98 4.20 5.82
C VAL A 10 -7.96 4.25 7.00
N PRO A 11 -9.20 3.76 6.88
CA PRO A 11 -10.13 3.65 8.01
C PRO A 11 -9.57 2.70 9.08
N GLN A 12 -9.75 3.03 10.37
CA GLN A 12 -9.28 2.16 11.46
C GLN A 12 -9.90 0.76 11.40
N GLU A 13 -11.17 0.67 11.00
CA GLU A 13 -11.90 -0.59 10.79
C GLU A 13 -11.19 -1.51 9.78
N MET A 14 -10.50 -0.94 8.79
CA MET A 14 -9.77 -1.72 7.78
C MET A 14 -8.54 -2.44 8.38
N LEU A 15 -7.91 -1.88 9.41
CA LEU A 15 -6.79 -2.54 10.08
C LEU A 15 -7.23 -3.81 10.81
N GLN A 16 -8.46 -3.83 11.31
CA GLN A 16 -9.10 -5.03 11.87
C GLN A 16 -9.47 -6.00 10.76
N THR A 17 -10.14 -5.55 9.70
CA THR A 17 -10.47 -6.40 8.56
C THR A 17 -9.24 -7.13 8.00
N VAL A 18 -8.11 -6.44 7.85
CA VAL A 18 -6.86 -7.05 7.36
C VAL A 18 -6.29 -8.11 8.31
N GLN A 19 -6.45 -7.93 9.63
CA GLN A 19 -6.01 -8.92 10.61
C GLN A 19 -6.91 -10.15 10.64
N ASP A 20 -8.19 -9.96 10.32
CA ASP A 20 -9.21 -11.02 10.33
C ASP A 20 -9.31 -11.77 8.98
N VAL A 21 -8.49 -11.43 7.98
CA VAL A 21 -8.49 -12.14 6.70
C VAL A 21 -7.82 -13.51 6.85
N ASP A 22 -8.61 -14.57 6.65
CA ASP A 22 -8.17 -15.96 6.78
C ASP A 22 -7.39 -16.50 5.56
N THR A 23 -7.53 -15.88 4.39
CA THR A 23 -6.92 -16.39 3.16
C THR A 23 -5.91 -15.42 2.55
N PRO A 24 -4.70 -15.88 2.19
CA PRO A 24 -3.68 -15.02 1.59
C PRO A 24 -4.13 -14.36 0.28
N GLY A 25 -4.97 -15.05 -0.50
CA GLY A 25 -5.53 -14.51 -1.74
C GLY A 25 -6.41 -13.30 -1.50
N MET A 26 -7.35 -13.39 -0.53
CA MET A 26 -8.18 -12.25 -0.14
C MET A 26 -7.35 -11.12 0.45
N LEU A 27 -6.28 -11.43 1.19
CA LEU A 27 -5.41 -10.40 1.74
C LEU A 27 -4.72 -9.62 0.61
N ALA A 28 -4.18 -10.33 -0.39
CA ALA A 28 -3.57 -9.72 -1.57
C ALA A 28 -4.56 -8.79 -2.29
N ASP A 29 -5.78 -9.27 -2.53
CA ASP A 29 -6.81 -8.54 -3.28
C ASP A 29 -7.32 -7.33 -2.49
N LEU A 30 -7.55 -7.50 -1.19
CA LEU A 30 -7.95 -6.42 -0.28
C LEU A 30 -6.89 -5.32 -0.27
N VAL A 31 -5.63 -5.69 -0.03
CA VAL A 31 -4.54 -4.72 0.02
C VAL A 31 -4.38 -3.99 -1.31
N ALA A 32 -4.39 -4.70 -2.44
CA ALA A 32 -4.30 -4.10 -3.78
C ALA A 32 -5.42 -3.11 -4.10
N GLY A 33 -6.60 -3.29 -3.51
CA GLY A 33 -7.71 -2.34 -3.60
C GLY A 33 -7.34 -0.94 -3.11
N TYR A 34 -6.54 -0.85 -2.05
CA TYR A 34 -6.19 0.41 -1.38
C TYR A 34 -4.82 0.98 -1.78
N VAL A 35 -3.99 0.21 -2.49
CA VAL A 35 -2.76 0.77 -3.06
C VAL A 35 -3.13 1.70 -4.21
N ASP A 36 -2.58 2.91 -4.12
CA ASP A 36 -2.69 3.97 -5.13
C ASP A 36 -1.74 3.70 -6.30
N ILE A 37 -2.19 2.80 -7.20
CA ILE A 37 -1.50 2.39 -8.43
C ILE A 37 -2.44 2.46 -9.63
N LYS A 38 -1.87 2.43 -10.84
CA LYS A 38 -2.65 2.60 -12.07
C LYS A 38 -3.62 1.45 -12.28
N PRO A 39 -4.79 1.69 -12.92
CA PRO A 39 -5.73 0.62 -13.26
C PRO A 39 -5.12 -0.54 -14.07
N SER A 40 -4.16 -0.25 -14.95
CA SER A 40 -3.45 -1.29 -15.71
C SER A 40 -2.67 -2.24 -14.81
N GLU A 41 -1.99 -1.72 -13.78
CA GLU A 41 -1.23 -2.53 -12.82
C GLU A 41 -2.17 -3.36 -11.93
N LYS A 42 -3.35 -2.81 -11.59
CA LYS A 42 -4.41 -3.57 -10.90
C LYS A 42 -4.91 -4.74 -11.74
N GLN A 43 -5.10 -4.52 -13.04
CA GLN A 43 -5.53 -5.55 -13.97
C GLN A 43 -4.47 -6.66 -14.11
N GLU A 44 -3.20 -6.31 -14.27
CA GLU A 44 -2.12 -7.28 -14.33
C GLU A 44 -2.01 -8.12 -13.05
N LEU A 45 -2.32 -7.56 -11.88
CA LEU A 45 -2.35 -8.29 -10.63
C LEU A 45 -3.54 -9.25 -10.56
N LEU A 46 -4.71 -8.84 -11.06
CA LEU A 46 -5.92 -9.66 -11.10
C LEU A 46 -5.77 -10.87 -12.03
N GLU A 47 -4.99 -10.72 -13.10
CA GLU A 47 -4.69 -11.77 -14.08
C GLU A 47 -3.62 -12.76 -13.62
N GLU A 48 -2.89 -12.46 -12.53
CA GLU A 48 -1.90 -13.38 -11.96
C GLU A 48 -2.60 -14.50 -11.15
N ILE A 49 -2.74 -15.66 -11.80
CA ILE A 49 -3.39 -16.84 -11.22
C ILE A 49 -2.51 -17.52 -10.17
N ASP A 50 -1.18 -17.43 -10.29
CA ASP A 50 -0.26 -17.97 -9.30
C ASP A 50 -0.27 -17.09 -8.05
N LEU A 51 -0.89 -17.60 -6.98
CA LEU A 51 -1.02 -16.89 -5.71
C LEU A 51 0.33 -16.42 -5.15
N ARG A 52 1.41 -17.20 -5.29
CA ARG A 52 2.73 -16.80 -4.78
C ARG A 52 3.25 -15.60 -5.56
N LYS A 53 3.22 -15.66 -6.88
CA LYS A 53 3.63 -14.54 -7.73
C LYS A 53 2.78 -13.30 -7.46
N ARG A 54 1.47 -13.47 -7.28
CA ARG A 54 0.57 -12.36 -6.96
C ARG A 54 0.94 -11.71 -5.63
N LEU A 55 1.19 -12.50 -4.59
CA LEU A 55 1.65 -12.01 -3.29
C LEU A 55 2.99 -11.28 -3.39
N ASP A 56 3.97 -11.84 -4.11
CA ASP A 56 5.28 -11.22 -4.32
C ASP A 56 5.14 -9.85 -5.00
N ARG A 57 4.26 -9.75 -6.02
CA ARG A 57 3.95 -8.47 -6.68
C ARG A 57 3.32 -7.47 -5.73
N VAL A 58 2.31 -7.88 -4.95
CA VAL A 58 1.70 -7.00 -3.94
C VAL A 58 2.75 -6.50 -2.95
N ILE A 59 3.61 -7.37 -2.43
CA ILE A 59 4.68 -7.00 -1.51
C ILE A 59 5.61 -5.97 -2.14
N ALA A 60 6.07 -6.19 -3.37
CA ALA A 60 6.95 -5.25 -4.07
C ALA A 60 6.31 -3.88 -4.24
N MET A 61 5.02 -3.83 -4.58
CA MET A 61 4.26 -2.58 -4.72
C MET A 61 4.12 -1.84 -3.38
N LEU A 62 3.88 -2.57 -2.28
CA LEU A 62 3.79 -1.98 -0.95
C LEU A 62 5.12 -1.38 -0.49
N VAL A 63 6.23 -2.10 -0.73
CA VAL A 63 7.58 -1.61 -0.40
C VAL A 63 7.87 -0.31 -1.14
N HIS A 64 7.63 -0.30 -2.46
CA HIS A 64 7.80 0.92 -3.25
C HIS A 64 6.92 2.07 -2.75
N ARG A 65 5.68 1.78 -2.37
CA ARG A 65 4.77 2.80 -1.83
C ARG A 65 5.27 3.37 -0.50
N ILE A 66 5.83 2.55 0.39
CA ILE A 66 6.45 3.03 1.64
C ILE A 66 7.57 4.01 1.33
N GLU A 67 8.46 3.66 0.38
CA GLU A 67 9.59 4.51 0.00
C GLU A 67 9.11 5.88 -0.50
N VAL A 68 8.10 5.89 -1.38
CA VAL A 68 7.49 7.13 -1.89
C VAL A 68 6.90 7.96 -0.75
N LEU A 69 6.15 7.33 0.17
CA LEU A 69 5.52 8.04 1.29
C LEU A 69 6.56 8.64 2.24
N ASN A 70 7.64 7.92 2.53
CA ASN A 70 8.74 8.42 3.36
C ASN A 70 9.42 9.61 2.68
N LEU A 71 9.72 9.51 1.39
CA LEU A 71 10.29 10.62 0.63
C LEU A 71 9.37 11.84 0.61
N SER A 72 8.06 11.66 0.41
CA SER A 72 7.08 12.74 0.47
C SER A 72 7.07 13.43 1.84
N ARG A 73 7.11 12.65 2.93
CA ARG A 73 7.19 13.21 4.30
C ARG A 73 8.47 14.02 4.52
N ASP A 74 9.60 13.54 4.02
CA ASP A 74 10.87 14.25 4.13
C ASP A 74 10.84 15.58 3.37
N ILE A 75 10.26 15.58 2.16
CA ILE A 75 10.06 16.79 1.35
C ILE A 75 9.15 17.78 2.08
N ASP A 76 8.03 17.31 2.64
CA ASP A 76 7.09 18.15 3.39
C ASP A 76 7.74 18.77 4.63
N GLN A 77 8.53 17.99 5.37
CA GLN A 77 9.25 18.48 6.55
C GLN A 77 10.28 19.56 6.19
N ARG A 78 11.08 19.34 5.13
CA ARG A 78 12.04 20.33 4.64
C ARG A 78 11.36 21.61 4.16
N THR A 79 10.22 21.47 3.49
CA THR A 79 9.44 22.60 3.00
C THR A 79 8.87 23.42 4.15
N LYS A 80 8.29 22.77 5.18
CA LYS A 80 7.82 23.45 6.39
C LYS A 80 8.94 24.16 7.15
N ALA A 81 10.13 23.54 7.25
CA ALA A 81 11.29 24.16 7.89
C ALA A 81 11.78 25.40 7.12
N SER A 82 11.69 25.40 5.78
CA SER A 82 12.08 26.54 4.93
C SER A 82 11.05 27.68 4.90
N ILE A 83 9.76 27.40 5.12
CA ILE A 83 8.68 28.41 5.13
C ILE A 83 8.45 28.98 6.54
N GLY A 84 8.82 28.24 7.58
CA GLY A 84 8.76 28.69 8.98
C GLY A 84 9.93 29.56 9.44
N GLN A 85 10.84 29.93 8.52
CA GLN A 85 11.87 30.98 8.66
C GLN A 85 11.44 32.22 7.87
#